data_AF-A0A813CLD8-F1
#
_entry.id   AF-A0A813CLD8-F1
#
_cell.length_a   1.000
_cell.length_b   1.000
_cell.length_c   1.000
_cell.angle_alpha   90.00
_cell.angle_beta   90.00
_cell.angle_gamma   90.00
#
_symmetry.space_group_name_H-M   'P 1'
#
loop_
_entity.id
_entity.type
_entity.pdbx_description
1 polymer ?
#
loop_
_entity_poly.entity_id
_entity_poly.type
_entity_poly.pdbx_seq_one_letter_code
_entity_poly.pdbx_strand_id
1 'polypeptide(L)'
;MKESKEARRKRLHARNMRFYRSLESPHTPKEIKKMARNADSSERSVLFESWLQSSESWAKSTLVVRLRNRNSSTRRGLRSWLFRADMIQKWGQTVADMMIEAKLADPDRREAEVRFHPDLPRDKESKQFLVLTDDTAEDVEAEELERLFEGKEDSSSTSSTSHEHHDKKKKKKRRRIRSRRKRRSRTRPHPRSRKRRPKVKQRRRLLLLTRWGGMKFVSFSELINYKHALNPIYPIHP
;
A
#
# COMPACT_ATOMS: atom_id res chain seq x y z
N MET A 1 34.40 -14.21 -30.67
CA MET A 1 35.24 -13.04 -30.28
C MET A 1 34.78 -12.52 -28.92
N LYS A 2 35.69 -12.28 -27.97
CA LYS A 2 35.32 -11.75 -26.63
C LYS A 2 35.18 -10.22 -26.71
N GLU A 3 34.02 -9.71 -26.29
CA GLU A 3 33.78 -8.26 -26.20
C GLU A 3 34.77 -7.62 -25.21
N SER A 4 35.37 -6.47 -25.56
CA SER A 4 36.25 -5.76 -24.64
C SER A 4 35.47 -5.25 -23.43
N LYS A 5 36.11 -5.21 -22.25
CA LYS A 5 35.47 -4.70 -21.02
C LYS A 5 34.95 -3.26 -21.19
N GLU A 6 35.63 -2.47 -22.02
CA GLU A 6 35.25 -1.09 -22.33
C GLU A 6 34.00 -1.02 -23.22
N ALA A 7 33.93 -1.84 -24.26
CA ALA A 7 32.74 -1.94 -25.12
C ALA A 7 31.50 -2.35 -24.29
N ARG A 8 31.65 -3.34 -23.39
CA ARG A 8 30.58 -3.76 -22.49
C ARG A 8 30.11 -2.61 -21.57
N ARG A 9 31.04 -1.85 -20.98
CA ARG A 9 30.72 -0.68 -20.14
C ARG A 9 30.00 0.41 -20.92
N LYS A 10 30.47 0.74 -22.13
CA LYS A 10 29.85 1.75 -22.99
C LYS A 10 28.44 1.33 -23.40
N ARG A 11 28.23 0.06 -23.75
CA ARG A 11 26.93 -0.51 -24.08
C ARG A 11 25.96 -0.47 -22.89
N LEU A 12 26.42 -0.88 -21.70
CA LEU A 12 25.59 -0.85 -20.49
C LEU A 12 25.21 0.60 -20.11
N HIS A 13 26.17 1.52 -20.18
CA HIS A 13 25.91 2.94 -19.94
C HIS A 13 24.90 3.51 -20.94
N ALA A 14 25.05 3.22 -22.24
CA ALA A 14 24.10 3.63 -23.26
C ALA A 14 22.68 3.09 -22.99
N ARG A 15 22.56 1.81 -22.61
CA ARG A 15 21.26 1.23 -22.19
C ARG A 15 20.69 1.90 -20.96
N ASN A 16 21.51 2.18 -19.95
CA ASN A 16 21.06 2.89 -18.75
C ASN A 16 20.56 4.31 -19.09
N MET A 17 21.25 5.02 -19.98
CA MET A 17 20.78 6.34 -20.45
C MET A 17 19.45 6.26 -21.22
N ARG A 18 19.23 5.19 -22.01
CA ARG A 18 17.94 4.96 -22.66
C ARG A 18 16.83 4.69 -21.65
N PHE A 19 17.11 3.93 -20.60
CA PHE A 19 16.17 3.68 -19.51
C PHE A 19 15.69 4.98 -18.86
N TYR A 20 16.58 5.89 -18.47
CA TYR A 20 16.17 7.18 -17.88
C TYR A 20 15.33 8.02 -18.84
N ARG A 21 15.70 8.07 -20.13
CA ARG A 21 14.89 8.76 -21.15
C ARG A 21 13.53 8.09 -21.33
N SER A 22 13.44 6.77 -21.20
CA SER A 22 12.17 6.06 -21.27
C SER A 22 11.23 6.52 -20.15
N LEU A 23 11.72 6.81 -18.94
CA LEU A 23 10.87 7.27 -17.83
C LEU A 23 10.20 8.63 -18.10
N GLU A 24 10.86 9.48 -18.91
CA GLU A 24 10.36 10.79 -19.32
C GLU A 24 9.42 10.71 -20.54
N SER A 25 9.46 9.60 -21.29
CA SER A 25 8.67 9.40 -22.51
C SER A 25 7.16 9.53 -22.26
N PRO A 26 6.39 10.12 -23.19
CA PRO A 26 4.92 10.19 -23.08
C PRO A 26 4.27 8.81 -23.07
N HIS A 27 4.90 7.81 -23.70
CA HIS A 27 4.37 6.44 -23.80
C HIS A 27 4.58 5.60 -22.53
N THR A 28 5.26 6.12 -21.53
CA THR A 28 5.53 5.37 -20.30
C THR A 28 4.29 5.35 -19.40
N PRO A 29 3.84 4.16 -18.96
CA PRO A 29 2.68 4.02 -18.09
C PRO A 29 2.77 4.91 -16.84
N LYS A 30 1.63 5.46 -16.41
CA LYS A 30 1.57 6.43 -15.29
C LYS A 30 2.05 5.80 -13.98
N GLU A 31 1.78 4.52 -13.80
CA GLU A 31 2.17 3.69 -12.65
C GLU A 31 3.70 3.62 -12.55
N ILE A 32 4.38 3.34 -13.67
CA ILE A 32 5.85 3.31 -13.73
C ILE A 32 6.44 4.70 -13.47
N LYS A 33 5.82 5.77 -13.99
CA LYS A 33 6.26 7.15 -13.68
C LYS A 33 6.12 7.48 -12.20
N LYS A 34 5.02 7.06 -11.57
CA LYS A 34 4.78 7.25 -10.13
C LYS A 34 5.83 6.50 -9.30
N MET A 35 6.06 5.22 -9.61
CA MET A 35 7.08 4.40 -8.96
C MET A 35 8.47 5.00 -9.14
N ALA A 36 8.88 5.35 -10.37
CA ALA A 36 10.21 5.87 -10.64
C ALA A 36 10.52 7.23 -9.98
N ARG A 37 9.49 8.03 -9.66
CA ARG A 37 9.66 9.29 -8.91
C ARG A 37 10.00 9.03 -7.45
N ASN A 38 9.34 8.06 -6.85
CA ASN A 38 9.53 7.69 -5.45
C ASN A 38 10.67 6.67 -5.26
N ALA A 39 11.14 6.06 -6.36
CA ALA A 39 12.04 4.94 -6.30
C ALA A 39 13.45 5.28 -5.84
N ASP A 40 13.96 4.46 -4.92
CA ASP A 40 15.35 4.43 -4.47
C ASP A 40 16.28 3.76 -5.49
N SER A 41 17.59 3.78 -5.21
CA SER A 41 18.58 3.21 -6.14
C SER A 41 18.39 1.71 -6.37
N SER A 42 17.95 0.95 -5.35
CA SER A 42 17.66 -0.48 -5.43
C SER A 42 16.41 -0.71 -6.30
N GLU A 43 15.32 -0.02 -6.01
CA GLU A 43 14.07 -0.13 -6.75
C GLU A 43 14.23 0.28 -8.22
N ARG A 44 15.03 1.32 -8.49
CA ARG A 44 15.38 1.71 -9.88
C ARG A 44 16.12 0.62 -10.63
N SER A 45 16.93 -0.18 -9.95
CA SER A 45 17.61 -1.32 -10.58
C SER A 45 16.60 -2.41 -10.97
N VAL A 46 15.59 -2.66 -10.14
CA VAL A 46 14.48 -3.59 -10.46
C VAL A 46 13.66 -3.09 -11.65
N LEU A 47 13.34 -1.80 -11.68
CA LEU A 47 12.67 -1.17 -12.83
C LEU A 47 13.50 -1.31 -14.10
N PHE A 48 14.81 -1.10 -14.03
CA PHE A 48 15.71 -1.26 -15.16
C PHE A 48 15.79 -2.70 -15.66
N GLU A 49 15.89 -3.69 -14.76
CA GLU A 49 15.87 -5.10 -15.12
C GLU A 49 14.57 -5.51 -15.80
N SER A 50 13.42 -5.09 -15.25
CA SER A 50 12.11 -5.37 -15.84
C SER A 50 11.97 -4.77 -17.24
N TRP A 51 12.47 -3.54 -17.44
CA TRP A 51 12.49 -2.88 -18.74
C TRP A 51 13.40 -3.58 -19.75
N LEU A 52 14.54 -4.11 -19.31
CA LEU A 52 15.42 -4.91 -20.16
C LEU A 52 14.77 -6.25 -20.54
N GLN A 53 14.13 -6.93 -19.59
CA GLN A 53 13.40 -8.18 -19.84
C GLN A 53 12.28 -7.99 -20.85
N SER A 54 11.63 -6.81 -20.86
CA SER A 54 10.56 -6.48 -21.79
C SER A 54 11.05 -5.89 -23.13
N SER A 55 12.32 -6.12 -23.47
CA SER A 55 12.94 -5.64 -24.71
C SER A 55 12.80 -4.13 -24.90
N GLU A 56 13.06 -3.35 -23.84
CA GLU A 56 13.01 -1.89 -23.84
C GLU A 56 11.60 -1.30 -24.05
N SER A 57 10.54 -2.12 -23.92
CA SER A 57 9.14 -1.69 -24.06
C SER A 57 8.36 -1.86 -22.76
N TRP A 58 7.93 -0.76 -22.14
CA TRP A 58 7.12 -0.81 -20.92
C TRP A 58 5.77 -1.51 -21.11
N ALA A 59 5.15 -1.41 -22.28
CA ALA A 59 3.87 -2.04 -22.56
C ALA A 59 3.92 -3.58 -22.46
N LYS A 60 5.08 -4.18 -22.72
CA LYS A 60 5.31 -5.63 -22.64
C LYS A 60 5.88 -6.07 -21.29
N SER A 61 6.11 -5.13 -20.38
CA SER A 61 6.70 -5.46 -19.08
C SER A 61 5.71 -6.23 -18.22
N THR A 62 6.16 -7.38 -17.72
CA THR A 62 5.41 -8.18 -16.73
C THR A 62 5.08 -7.37 -15.48
N LEU A 63 5.94 -6.42 -15.11
CA LEU A 63 5.68 -5.48 -14.02
C LEU A 63 4.45 -4.62 -14.32
N VAL A 64 4.35 -4.06 -15.53
CA VAL A 64 3.19 -3.22 -15.94
C VAL A 64 1.91 -4.05 -16.00
N VAL A 65 1.98 -5.28 -16.52
CA VAL A 65 0.84 -6.20 -16.52
C VAL A 65 0.38 -6.49 -15.09
N ARG A 66 1.30 -6.76 -14.16
CA ARG A 66 0.98 -6.96 -12.74
C ARG A 66 0.35 -5.72 -12.12
N LEU A 67 0.91 -4.53 -12.34
CA LEU A 67 0.37 -3.28 -11.82
C LEU A 67 -1.05 -3.01 -12.34
N ARG A 68 -1.32 -3.28 -13.62
CA ARG A 68 -2.65 -3.09 -14.22
C ARG A 68 -3.67 -4.12 -13.71
N ASN A 69 -3.27 -5.38 -13.66
CA ASN A 69 -4.14 -6.45 -13.16
C ASN A 69 -4.41 -6.26 -11.65
N ARG A 70 -3.49 -5.64 -10.92
CA ARG A 70 -3.67 -5.29 -9.50
C ARG A 70 -4.74 -4.22 -9.29
N ASN A 71 -4.83 -3.23 -10.18
CA ASN A 71 -5.92 -2.24 -10.14
C ASN A 71 -7.29 -2.84 -10.49
N SER A 72 -7.33 -4.08 -10.99
CA SER A 72 -8.56 -4.85 -11.17
C SER A 72 -8.87 -5.77 -9.97
N SER A 73 -8.13 -5.66 -8.86
CA SER A 73 -8.39 -6.48 -7.66
C SER A 73 -9.72 -6.07 -7.01
N THR A 74 -10.74 -6.83 -7.42
CA THR A 74 -11.65 -7.57 -6.57
C THR A 74 -11.89 -6.90 -5.23
N ARG A 75 -13.02 -6.20 -5.10
CA ARG A 75 -13.70 -6.03 -3.81
C ARG A 75 -13.95 -7.43 -3.24
N ARG A 76 -12.96 -8.00 -2.56
CA ARG A 76 -13.18 -9.14 -1.69
C ARG A 76 -13.82 -8.54 -0.45
N GLY A 77 -15.14 -8.52 -0.41
CA GLY A 77 -15.82 -8.18 0.83
C GLY A 77 -15.24 -9.06 1.93
N LEU A 78 -14.95 -8.46 3.09
CA LEU A 78 -14.50 -9.24 4.23
C LEU A 78 -15.66 -10.15 4.63
N ARG A 79 -15.40 -11.44 4.79
CA ARG A 79 -16.40 -12.34 5.33
C ARG A 79 -16.28 -12.35 6.85
N SER A 80 -17.36 -11.99 7.53
CA SER A 80 -17.44 -11.94 8.98
C SER A 80 -18.48 -12.92 9.48
N TRP A 81 -18.19 -13.59 10.59
CA TRP A 81 -19.19 -14.39 11.28
C TRP A 81 -20.07 -13.47 12.13
N LEU A 82 -21.37 -13.43 11.82
CA LEU A 82 -22.34 -12.56 12.47
C LEU A 82 -23.45 -13.37 13.12
N PHE A 83 -23.97 -12.89 14.25
CA PHE A 83 -25.20 -13.42 14.81
C PHE A 83 -26.42 -12.88 14.07
N ARG A 84 -27.57 -13.54 14.24
CA ARG A 84 -28.85 -13.07 13.69
C ARG A 84 -29.16 -11.63 14.13
N ALA A 85 -28.90 -11.27 15.38
CA ALA A 85 -29.10 -9.91 15.88
C ALA A 85 -28.26 -8.87 15.11
N ASP A 86 -26.99 -9.16 14.86
CA ASP A 86 -26.10 -8.28 14.09
C ASP A 86 -26.55 -8.16 12.63
N MET A 87 -27.03 -9.26 12.04
CA MET A 87 -27.59 -9.26 10.69
C MET A 87 -28.85 -8.38 10.61
N ILE A 88 -29.75 -8.48 11.59
CA ILE A 88 -30.96 -7.65 11.68
C ILE A 88 -30.58 -6.17 11.81
N GLN A 89 -29.58 -5.86 12.64
CA GLN A 89 -29.11 -4.49 12.82
C GLN A 89 -28.54 -3.90 11.51
N LYS A 90 -27.84 -4.70 10.70
CA LYS A 90 -27.20 -4.24 9.46
C LYS A 90 -28.15 -4.16 8.26
N TRP A 91 -28.97 -5.18 8.04
CA TRP A 91 -29.77 -5.31 6.82
C TRP A 91 -31.29 -5.27 7.06
N GLY A 92 -31.72 -5.27 8.32
CA GLY A 92 -33.13 -5.37 8.69
C GLY A 92 -33.61 -6.82 8.83
N GLN A 93 -34.72 -6.99 9.54
CA GLN A 93 -35.28 -8.28 9.91
C GLN A 93 -35.55 -9.18 8.71
N THR A 94 -36.29 -8.67 7.74
CA THR A 94 -36.72 -9.42 6.55
C THR A 94 -35.55 -9.95 5.73
N VAL A 95 -34.55 -9.10 5.48
CA VAL A 95 -33.37 -9.47 4.68
C VAL A 95 -32.52 -10.49 5.44
N ALA A 96 -32.30 -10.28 6.73
CA ALA A 96 -31.55 -11.21 7.56
C ALA A 96 -32.19 -12.61 7.59
N ASP A 97 -33.51 -12.69 7.75
CA ASP A 97 -34.23 -13.97 7.76
C ASP A 97 -34.12 -14.68 6.40
N MET A 98 -34.27 -13.97 5.27
CA MET A 98 -34.07 -14.56 3.93
C MET A 98 -32.64 -15.09 3.72
N MET A 99 -31.62 -14.37 4.19
CA MET A 99 -30.22 -14.81 4.09
C MET A 99 -29.96 -16.07 4.91
N ILE A 100 -30.54 -16.14 6.12
CA ILE A 100 -30.43 -17.30 7.01
C ILE A 100 -31.15 -18.50 6.38
N GLU A 101 -32.38 -18.31 5.89
CA GLU A 101 -33.16 -19.36 5.23
C GLU A 101 -32.41 -19.93 4.02
N ALA A 102 -31.84 -19.07 3.16
CA ALA A 102 -31.07 -19.50 2.00
C ALA A 102 -29.82 -20.30 2.37
N LYS A 103 -29.13 -19.95 3.47
CA LYS A 103 -27.97 -20.71 3.99
C LYS A 103 -28.36 -22.03 4.63
N LEU A 104 -29.53 -22.08 5.27
CA LEU A 104 -30.03 -23.28 5.89
C LEU A 104 -30.61 -24.24 4.85
N ALA A 105 -31.24 -23.77 3.78
CA ALA A 105 -31.86 -24.62 2.77
C ALA A 105 -30.85 -25.54 2.06
N ASP A 106 -29.64 -25.04 1.80
CA ASP A 106 -28.59 -25.75 1.07
C ASP A 106 -27.61 -26.45 2.05
N PRO A 107 -27.45 -27.79 2.01
CA PRO A 107 -26.59 -28.52 2.93
C PRO A 107 -25.11 -28.15 2.80
N ASP A 108 -24.61 -27.90 1.60
CA ASP A 108 -23.19 -27.58 1.36
C ASP A 108 -22.85 -26.20 1.95
N ARG A 109 -23.75 -25.24 1.76
CA ARG A 109 -23.61 -23.90 2.36
C ARG A 109 -23.84 -23.93 3.86
N ARG A 110 -24.71 -24.81 4.36
CA ARG A 110 -24.95 -24.95 5.79
C ARG A 110 -23.67 -25.41 6.50
N GLU A 111 -22.94 -26.37 5.94
CA GLU A 111 -21.68 -26.84 6.51
C GLU A 111 -20.58 -25.77 6.45
N ALA A 112 -20.46 -25.04 5.34
CA ALA A 112 -19.41 -24.05 5.15
C ALA A 112 -19.68 -22.68 5.80
N GLU A 113 -20.96 -22.26 5.90
CA GLU A 113 -21.34 -20.88 6.22
C GLU A 113 -22.18 -20.74 7.50
N VAL A 114 -22.48 -21.85 8.20
CA VAL A 114 -23.22 -21.83 9.47
C VAL A 114 -22.43 -22.59 10.53
N ARG A 115 -22.22 -21.97 11.69
CA ARG A 115 -21.57 -22.61 12.83
C ARG A 115 -22.25 -22.26 14.14
N PHE A 116 -22.09 -23.12 15.13
CA PHE A 116 -22.53 -22.83 16.49
C PHE A 116 -21.51 -21.97 17.22
N HIS A 117 -21.96 -21.22 18.23
CA HIS A 117 -21.06 -20.50 19.11
C HIS A 117 -20.15 -21.47 19.87
N PRO A 118 -18.84 -21.21 19.99
CA PRO A 118 -17.92 -22.09 20.71
C PRO A 118 -18.31 -22.26 22.19
N ASP A 119 -18.79 -21.20 22.84
CA ASP A 119 -19.14 -21.25 24.27
C ASP A 119 -20.56 -21.78 24.53
N LEU A 120 -21.44 -21.78 23.52
CA LEU A 120 -22.86 -22.16 23.65
C LEU A 120 -23.30 -23.07 22.50
N PRO A 121 -22.73 -24.28 22.34
CA PRO A 121 -22.98 -25.13 21.18
C PRO A 121 -24.38 -25.75 21.15
N ARG A 122 -25.07 -25.79 22.30
CA ARG A 122 -26.41 -26.39 22.44
C ARG A 122 -27.54 -25.42 22.12
N ASP A 123 -27.27 -24.13 22.16
CA ASP A 123 -28.28 -23.11 21.92
C ASP A 123 -28.49 -22.93 20.42
N LYS A 124 -29.75 -22.96 19.99
CA LYS A 124 -30.10 -22.77 18.58
C LYS A 124 -30.07 -21.30 18.18
N GLU A 125 -30.21 -20.39 19.15
CA GLU A 125 -30.20 -18.95 18.94
C GLU A 125 -28.77 -18.39 18.80
N SER A 126 -27.78 -19.10 19.33
CA SER A 126 -26.35 -18.73 19.29
C SER A 126 -25.64 -19.09 17.97
N LYS A 127 -26.38 -19.34 16.89
CA LYS A 127 -25.78 -19.64 15.57
C LYS A 127 -25.14 -18.40 14.95
N GLN A 128 -23.96 -18.60 14.39
CA GLN A 128 -23.22 -17.62 13.61
C GLN A 128 -23.28 -17.94 12.13
N PHE A 129 -23.43 -16.90 11.31
CA PHE A 129 -23.54 -16.99 9.86
C PHE A 129 -22.39 -16.23 9.20
N LEU A 130 -21.71 -16.86 8.25
CA LEU A 130 -20.62 -16.22 7.51
C LEU A 130 -21.18 -15.28 6.44
N VAL A 131 -21.10 -13.96 6.64
CA VAL A 131 -21.68 -12.97 5.73
C VAL A 131 -20.60 -12.09 5.12
N LEU A 132 -20.76 -11.73 3.86
CA LEU A 132 -19.94 -10.74 3.19
C LEU A 132 -20.30 -9.34 3.73
N THR A 133 -19.37 -8.73 4.46
CA THR A 133 -19.46 -7.35 4.94
C THR A 133 -18.61 -6.47 4.02
N ASP A 134 -19.26 -5.60 3.24
CA ASP A 134 -18.62 -4.85 2.15
C ASP A 134 -17.93 -3.54 2.58
N ASP A 135 -17.81 -3.29 3.89
CA ASP A 135 -17.63 -1.92 4.37
C ASP A 135 -16.17 -1.49 4.63
N THR A 136 -15.20 -2.34 4.35
CA THR A 136 -13.79 -1.98 4.51
C THR A 136 -13.06 -2.17 3.19
N ALA A 137 -12.91 -1.07 2.46
CA ALA A 137 -11.86 -0.95 1.46
C ALA A 137 -10.53 -0.84 2.23
N GLU A 138 -9.95 -1.97 2.59
CA GLU A 138 -8.57 -1.99 3.04
C GLU A 138 -7.68 -1.67 1.83
N ASP A 139 -6.83 -0.66 1.95
CA ASP A 139 -5.85 -0.25 0.92
C ASP A 139 -4.69 -1.28 0.85
N VAL A 140 -5.02 -2.53 0.52
CA VAL A 140 -4.05 -3.63 0.30
C VAL A 140 -3.05 -3.29 -0.82
N GLU A 141 -3.38 -2.31 -1.67
CA GLU A 141 -2.51 -1.84 -2.75
C GLU A 141 -1.15 -1.29 -2.25
N ALA A 142 -1.10 -0.65 -1.07
CA ALA A 142 0.16 -0.11 -0.54
C ALA A 142 1.08 -1.21 -0.02
N GLU A 143 0.56 -2.12 0.80
CA GLU A 143 1.35 -3.10 1.56
C GLU A 143 1.99 -4.16 0.65
N GLU A 144 1.32 -4.65 -0.39
CA GLU A 144 1.96 -5.66 -1.26
C GLU A 144 2.91 -5.06 -2.30
N LEU A 145 2.88 -3.73 -2.54
CA LEU A 145 3.90 -3.09 -3.37
C LEU A 145 5.24 -3.10 -2.64
N GLU A 146 5.20 -2.85 -1.33
CA GLU A 146 6.34 -2.95 -0.41
C GLU A 146 6.87 -4.39 -0.39
N ARG A 147 6.01 -5.40 -0.26
CA ARG A 147 6.42 -6.83 -0.33
C ARG A 147 7.11 -7.21 -1.65
N LEU A 148 6.72 -6.61 -2.78
CA LEU A 148 7.31 -6.91 -4.09
C LEU A 148 8.76 -6.40 -4.20
N PHE A 149 9.14 -5.42 -3.37
CA PHE A 149 10.50 -4.93 -3.24
C PHE A 149 11.28 -5.64 -2.12
N GLU A 150 10.63 -5.95 -1.00
CA GLU A 150 11.25 -6.68 0.13
C GLU A 150 11.66 -8.11 -0.22
N GLY A 151 10.84 -8.83 -1.01
CA GLY A 151 11.07 -10.24 -1.34
C GLY A 151 12.31 -10.53 -2.21
N LYS A 152 13.08 -9.51 -2.60
CA LYS A 152 14.27 -9.68 -3.45
C LYS A 152 15.60 -9.56 -2.69
N GLU A 153 15.59 -9.16 -1.42
CA GLU A 153 16.85 -9.00 -0.65
C GLU A 153 17.36 -10.31 -0.04
N ASP A 154 16.52 -11.33 0.15
CA ASP A 154 16.90 -12.57 0.85
C ASP A 154 17.32 -13.75 -0.06
N SER A 155 17.24 -13.64 -1.38
CA SER A 155 17.61 -14.76 -2.28
C SER A 155 19.08 -14.72 -2.78
N SER A 156 19.88 -13.79 -2.28
CA SER A 156 21.32 -13.70 -2.54
C SER A 156 22.12 -14.70 -1.69
N SER A 157 21.95 -15.99 -1.98
CA SER A 157 22.88 -17.03 -1.54
C SER A 157 24.26 -16.79 -2.17
N THR A 158 25.18 -16.40 -1.31
CA THR A 158 26.60 -16.20 -1.51
C THR A 158 27.27 -17.48 -2.02
N SER A 159 27.46 -17.59 -3.33
CA SER A 159 28.48 -18.48 -3.88
C SER A 159 29.85 -17.82 -3.72
N SER A 160 30.49 -18.10 -2.60
CA SER A 160 31.86 -17.73 -2.27
C SER A 160 32.85 -18.42 -3.21
N THR A 161 33.19 -17.77 -4.32
CA THR A 161 34.36 -18.18 -5.13
C THR A 161 35.59 -17.44 -4.62
N SER A 162 36.41 -18.17 -3.87
CA SER A 162 37.74 -17.79 -3.39
C SER A 162 38.68 -17.49 -4.56
N HIS A 163 39.10 -16.22 -4.70
CA HIS A 163 40.28 -15.86 -5.47
C HIS A 163 41.15 -14.88 -4.67
N GLU A 164 42.16 -15.45 -4.03
CA GLU A 164 43.35 -14.75 -3.54
C GLU A 164 44.13 -14.09 -4.70
N HIS A 165 45.05 -13.20 -4.33
CA HIS A 165 46.00 -12.46 -5.18
C HIS A 165 45.51 -11.17 -5.87
N HIS A 166 45.58 -10.02 -5.16
CA HIS A 166 46.21 -8.78 -5.67
C HIS A 166 46.24 -7.61 -4.65
N ASP A 167 46.85 -7.81 -3.47
CA ASP A 167 46.81 -6.81 -2.38
C ASP A 167 48.05 -5.90 -2.23
N LYS A 168 48.69 -5.48 -3.33
CA LYS A 168 49.87 -4.57 -3.26
C LYS A 168 49.78 -3.27 -4.04
N LYS A 169 48.74 -3.02 -4.85
CA LYS A 169 48.67 -1.81 -5.71
C LYS A 169 47.69 -0.71 -5.24
N LYS A 170 46.83 -0.97 -4.24
CA LYS A 170 45.79 -0.01 -3.79
C LYS A 170 46.26 0.98 -2.70
N LYS A 171 47.36 0.70 -1.99
CA LYS A 171 47.89 1.58 -0.92
C LYS A 171 48.59 2.85 -1.44
N LYS A 172 49.13 2.84 -2.67
CA LYS A 172 49.83 4.02 -3.25
C LYS A 172 48.90 5.10 -3.82
N LYS A 173 47.64 4.77 -4.17
CA LYS A 173 46.69 5.74 -4.79
C LYS A 173 45.91 6.58 -3.76
N ARG A 174 45.71 6.10 -2.52
CA ARG A 174 45.04 6.88 -1.45
C ARG A 174 45.90 8.02 -0.89
N ARG A 175 47.24 7.95 -0.98
CA ARG A 175 48.13 9.01 -0.47
C ARG A 175 48.18 10.26 -1.37
N ARG A 176 47.84 10.16 -2.66
CA ARG A 176 47.90 11.28 -3.63
C ARG A 176 46.62 12.15 -3.67
N ILE A 177 45.48 11.66 -3.16
CA ILE A 177 44.22 12.42 -3.13
C ILE A 177 44.15 13.33 -1.88
N ARG A 178 44.77 12.94 -0.76
CA ARG A 178 44.75 13.74 0.47
C ARG A 178 45.60 15.02 0.40
N SER A 179 46.67 15.06 -0.41
CA SER A 179 47.50 16.26 -0.60
C SER A 179 46.87 17.33 -1.50
N ARG A 180 45.99 16.96 -2.45
CA ARG A 180 45.26 17.93 -3.28
C ARG A 180 44.14 18.65 -2.54
N ARG A 181 43.57 18.06 -1.48
CA ARG A 181 42.48 18.69 -0.71
C ARG A 181 42.97 19.77 0.27
N LYS A 182 44.24 19.73 0.70
CA LYS A 182 44.82 20.72 1.63
C LYS A 182 45.34 22.00 0.95
N ARG A 183 45.51 22.02 -0.38
CA ARG A 183 45.93 23.21 -1.15
C ARG A 183 44.78 24.09 -1.67
N ARG A 184 43.52 23.62 -1.62
CA ARG A 184 42.35 24.39 -2.10
C ARG A 184 41.64 25.22 -1.04
N SER A 185 42.07 25.17 0.23
CA SER A 185 41.47 25.93 1.32
C SER A 185 42.18 27.25 1.65
N ARG A 186 43.21 27.66 0.88
CA ARG A 186 43.97 28.91 1.13
C ARG A 186 43.74 30.04 0.12
N THR A 187 42.92 29.84 -0.92
CA THR A 187 42.63 30.87 -1.92
C THR A 187 41.16 30.84 -2.32
N ARG A 188 40.27 31.23 -1.41
CA ARG A 188 38.95 31.73 -1.79
C ARG A 188 38.82 33.19 -1.36
N PRO A 189 38.70 34.13 -2.31
CA PRO A 189 38.44 35.52 -1.99
C PRO A 189 37.06 35.64 -1.34
N HIS A 190 37.01 36.53 -0.35
CA HIS A 190 35.85 36.90 0.45
C HIS A 190 34.63 37.23 -0.43
N PRO A 191 33.44 36.62 -0.24
CA PRO A 191 32.26 37.04 -0.96
C PRO A 191 31.82 38.43 -0.47
N ARG A 192 32.00 39.43 -1.33
CA ARG A 192 31.46 40.78 -1.14
C ARG A 192 29.94 40.70 -1.00
N SER A 193 29.45 41.41 0.01
CA SER A 193 28.06 41.68 0.38
C SER A 193 27.11 41.81 -0.82
N ARG A 194 26.25 40.81 -1.03
CA ARG A 194 25.06 40.97 -1.87
C ARG A 194 23.96 41.66 -1.06
N LYS A 195 23.61 42.87 -1.50
CA LYS A 195 22.48 43.70 -1.10
C LYS A 195 21.23 42.86 -0.76
N ARG A 196 20.75 43.04 0.46
CA ARG A 196 19.46 42.51 0.95
C ARG A 196 18.34 43.09 0.09
N ARG A 197 17.55 42.24 -0.57
CA ARG A 197 16.26 42.64 -1.16
C ARG A 197 15.23 42.81 -0.04
N PRO A 198 14.34 43.83 -0.09
CA PRO A 198 13.32 44.04 0.92
C PRO A 198 12.28 42.92 0.90
N LYS A 199 11.89 42.46 2.09
CA LYS A 199 10.83 41.47 2.30
C LYS A 199 9.48 42.11 1.97
N VAL A 200 8.80 41.61 0.93
CA VAL A 200 7.39 41.92 0.66
C VAL A 200 6.55 41.22 1.74
N LYS A 201 5.86 42.01 2.57
CA LYS A 201 4.87 41.53 3.54
C LYS A 201 3.70 40.91 2.78
N GLN A 202 3.60 39.59 2.76
CA GLN A 202 2.35 38.91 2.39
C GLN A 202 1.31 39.22 3.47
N ARG A 203 0.29 39.99 3.10
CA ARG A 203 -0.94 40.16 3.87
C ARG A 203 -1.61 38.80 4.03
N ARG A 204 -1.61 38.28 5.26
CA ARG A 204 -2.53 37.22 5.69
C ARG A 204 -3.95 37.74 5.50
N ARG A 205 -4.65 37.24 4.48
CA ARG A 205 -6.12 37.27 4.44
C ARG A 205 -6.60 36.24 5.46
N LEU A 206 -7.02 36.72 6.62
CA LEU A 206 -7.92 36.01 7.51
C LEU A 206 -9.21 35.77 6.72
N LEU A 207 -9.44 34.53 6.28
CA LEU A 207 -10.77 34.08 5.91
C LEU A 207 -11.50 33.82 7.22
N LEU A 208 -12.49 34.67 7.48
CA LEU A 208 -13.53 34.51 8.47
C LEU A 208 -14.18 33.14 8.25
N LEU A 209 -13.94 32.22 9.19
CA LEU A 209 -14.72 31.00 9.30
C LEU A 209 -16.12 31.42 9.77
N THR A 210 -17.05 31.37 8.83
CA THR A 210 -18.47 31.56 9.07
C THR A 210 -18.98 30.47 10.00
N ARG A 211 -19.25 30.91 11.24
CA ARG A 211 -20.29 30.46 12.17
C ARG A 211 -21.43 29.69 11.47
N TRP A 212 -21.30 28.36 11.41
CA TRP A 212 -22.43 27.43 11.42
C TRP A 212 -22.74 27.24 12.91
N GLY A 213 -23.88 27.70 13.42
CA GLY A 213 -25.19 27.18 13.08
C GLY A 213 -25.50 26.10 14.12
N GLY A 214 -26.13 26.51 15.22
CA GLY A 214 -26.29 25.70 16.42
C GLY A 214 -27.05 24.40 16.16
N MET A 215 -26.35 23.28 16.32
CA MET A 215 -26.98 22.01 16.68
C MET A 215 -27.11 21.98 18.21
N LYS A 216 -28.35 22.03 18.68
CA LYS A 216 -28.68 21.71 20.07
C LYS A 216 -28.29 20.25 20.29
N PHE A 217 -27.31 20.03 21.16
CA PHE A 217 -27.03 18.72 21.73
C PHE A 217 -28.24 18.34 22.58
N VAL A 218 -29.07 17.43 22.07
CA VAL A 218 -30.12 16.80 22.89
C VAL A 218 -29.40 15.79 23.77
N SER A 219 -29.54 15.93 25.09
CA SER A 219 -28.90 15.03 26.06
C SER A 219 -29.45 13.62 25.95
N PHE A 220 -28.54 12.65 25.98
CA PHE A 220 -28.80 11.21 25.86
C PHE A 220 -29.60 10.60 27.04
N SER A 221 -30.04 11.41 28.01
CA SER A 221 -30.76 10.96 29.21
C SER A 221 -32.29 10.87 29.05
N GLU A 222 -32.87 11.26 27.92
CA GLU A 222 -34.34 11.20 27.69
C GLU A 222 -34.82 9.99 26.87
N LEU A 223 -33.93 9.05 26.49
CA LEU A 223 -34.30 7.92 25.61
C LEU A 223 -34.48 6.55 26.31
N ILE A 224 -34.69 6.51 27.64
CA ILE A 224 -34.83 5.23 28.40
C ILE A 224 -36.21 5.07 29.08
N ASN A 225 -37.23 5.87 28.77
CA ASN A 225 -38.52 5.79 29.49
C ASN A 225 -39.77 5.53 28.64
N TYR A 226 -39.66 4.72 27.58
CA TYR A 226 -40.84 4.20 26.89
C TYR A 226 -40.56 2.80 26.32
N LYS A 227 -40.71 1.75 27.15
CA LYS A 227 -41.05 0.36 26.69
C LYS A 227 -41.27 -0.66 27.82
N HIS A 228 -41.94 -0.28 28.92
CA HIS A 228 -42.53 -1.25 29.83
C HIS A 228 -43.98 -0.88 30.13
N ALA A 229 -44.84 -1.06 29.13
CA ALA A 229 -46.26 -1.13 29.34
C ALA A 229 -46.85 -2.16 28.36
N LEU A 230 -47.35 -3.24 28.95
CA LEU A 230 -48.37 -4.14 28.43
C LEU A 230 -47.89 -5.21 27.43
N ASN A 231 -47.80 -6.45 27.90
CA ASN A 231 -48.73 -7.47 27.40
C ASN A 231 -49.12 -8.50 28.47
N PRO A 232 -50.38 -8.95 28.47
CA PRO A 232 -51.06 -9.60 29.59
C PRO A 232 -50.79 -11.11 29.69
N ILE A 233 -50.90 -11.58 30.92
CA ILE A 233 -50.99 -12.97 31.34
C ILE A 233 -52.27 -13.58 30.74
N TYR A 234 -52.13 -14.61 29.90
CA TYR A 234 -53.28 -15.46 29.52
C TYR A 234 -53.47 -16.56 30.57
N PRO A 235 -54.71 -16.79 31.06
CA PRO A 235 -55.00 -17.88 31.97
C PRO A 235 -55.02 -19.22 31.21
N ILE A 236 -54.35 -20.20 31.82
CA ILE A 236 -54.44 -21.62 31.48
C ILE A 236 -55.82 -22.10 31.91
N HIS A 237 -56.65 -22.55 30.97
CA HIS A 237 -57.88 -23.27 31.29
C HIS A 237 -57.56 -24.75 31.61
N PRO A 238 -58.35 -25.37 32.51
CA PRO A 238 -58.08 -26.66 33.15
C PRO A 238 -58.24 -27.87 32.23
#